data_AF-A0A310SEG8-F1
#
_entry.id   AF-A0A310SEG8-F1
#
_cell.length_a   1.000
_cell.length_b   1.000
_cell.length_c   1.000
_cell.angle_alpha   90.00
_cell.angle_beta   90.00
_cell.angle_gamma   90.00
#
_symmetry.space_group_name_H-M   'P 1'
#
loop_
_entity.id
_entity.type
_entity.pdbx_description
1 polymer ?
#
loop_
_entity_poly.entity_id
_entity_poly.type
_entity_poly.pdbx_seq_one_letter_code
_entity_poly.pdbx_strand_id
1 'polypeptide(L)'
;MENRLENHSEEIDNDNADNLESEAQIEDSEDNNENESKAKKAKETTLDESEVDSDQSCPICMDLWTSSGDHRLCCLRCGHLFGHSCILRWLQNSCTSANRRCPQCNRKAAVKDIRMLYAKKLTSIDTTELDKLKEQLHSVTSEKNHIEMELSKYNLRQKLFEQQITSMKNRIFELENQQSKIDIHTHQNISKHMIKKFHLERSIEICKDGGCRVLDYNPWFGFLVVSQKSSSTLFSGYGIKKIDSDKFQPRQFIFLHNQVIRDVTFNTTQQSLLLSVGFDKCAKLMDIQNHIVMHTYQIDFPLWSCCWSGNNSNMFFVGAQNGSITQFDIRQTSGAIETIDNPGDRSPVVSLATVPCNPGSGISRGGFIACRLNTCYAYEQKDSKYIPKQIFLEGPFVSVCYDEKNNHTLISSRPNARQPYARHIVCTIEKGNDESTICNVVHTFHAGNSQQLLSRPCYINIENDTLVAAHQESISSISLWSTSTGKQVNSLPVSDPVVDLCAVDINSNLFLATLSSKKVRIYNHG
;
A
#
# COMPACT_ATOMS: atom_id res chain seq x y z
N MET A 1 -77.72 -15.63 -24.85
CA MET A 1 -77.03 -16.53 -23.92
C MET A 1 -75.61 -16.68 -24.42
N GLU A 2 -74.76 -15.66 -24.29
CA GLU A 2 -74.07 -15.16 -23.07
C GLU A 2 -73.03 -16.12 -22.46
N ASN A 3 -71.82 -15.57 -22.33
CA ASN A 3 -70.74 -15.87 -21.38
C ASN A 3 -69.92 -17.16 -21.62
N ARG A 4 -68.60 -17.20 -21.42
CA ARG A 4 -67.66 -16.30 -20.74
C ARG A 4 -66.23 -16.66 -21.22
N LEU A 5 -65.41 -15.66 -21.55
CA LEU A 5 -63.95 -15.77 -21.64
C LEU A 5 -63.39 -15.29 -20.30
N GLU A 6 -62.60 -16.12 -19.62
CA GLU A 6 -61.83 -15.72 -18.43
C GLU A 6 -60.39 -15.38 -18.86
N ASN A 7 -60.13 -14.08 -18.98
CA ASN A 7 -58.80 -13.49 -18.87
C ASN A 7 -58.45 -13.42 -17.38
N HIS A 8 -57.31 -13.95 -16.97
CA HIS A 8 -56.69 -13.58 -15.70
C HIS A 8 -55.47 -12.71 -15.99
N SER A 9 -55.71 -11.40 -15.98
CA SER A 9 -54.75 -10.37 -15.62
C SER A 9 -54.71 -10.32 -14.09
N GLU A 10 -53.55 -10.55 -13.48
CA GLU A 10 -53.30 -10.15 -12.10
C GLU A 10 -52.51 -8.85 -12.10
N GLU A 11 -53.16 -7.87 -11.48
CA GLU A 11 -52.75 -6.51 -11.22
C GLU A 11 -51.58 -6.52 -10.24
N ILE A 12 -50.55 -5.71 -10.52
CA ILE A 12 -49.52 -5.39 -9.53
C ILE A 12 -49.91 -4.05 -8.93
N ASP A 13 -50.23 -4.09 -7.64
CA ASP A 13 -50.48 -2.96 -6.77
C ASP A 13 -49.35 -1.93 -6.83
N ASN A 14 -49.76 -0.68 -7.01
CA ASN A 14 -48.93 0.50 -7.09
C ASN A 14 -49.10 1.29 -5.79
N ASP A 15 -48.19 1.09 -4.83
CA ASP A 15 -48.13 1.90 -3.61
C ASP A 15 -47.09 3.02 -3.74
N ASN A 16 -47.60 4.23 -3.50
CA ASN A 16 -46.92 5.52 -3.49
C ASN A 16 -45.76 5.59 -2.47
N ALA A 17 -44.70 6.31 -2.83
CA ALA A 17 -43.96 7.13 -1.87
C ALA A 17 -43.26 8.30 -2.59
N ASP A 18 -43.49 9.48 -2.01
CA ASP A 18 -43.31 10.80 -2.58
C ASP A 18 -41.87 11.28 -2.79
N ASN A 19 -41.77 12.26 -3.70
CA ASN A 19 -40.80 13.35 -3.76
C ASN A 19 -40.25 13.78 -2.40
N LEU A 20 -38.94 14.09 -2.34
CA LEU A 20 -38.43 15.42 -1.98
C LEU A 20 -36.89 15.43 -1.98
N GLU A 21 -36.34 16.24 -2.88
CA GLU A 21 -34.97 16.75 -2.83
C GLU A 21 -34.78 17.59 -1.56
N SER A 22 -33.61 17.52 -0.93
CA SER A 22 -33.18 18.53 0.05
C SER A 22 -31.71 18.89 -0.15
N GLU A 23 -31.53 20.08 -0.73
CA GLU A 23 -30.32 20.88 -0.69
C GLU A 23 -30.13 21.44 0.73
N ALA A 24 -28.90 21.39 1.26
CA ALA A 24 -28.54 22.06 2.49
C ALA A 24 -27.89 23.42 2.16
N GLN A 25 -28.67 24.48 2.28
CA GLN A 25 -28.20 25.86 2.44
C GLN A 25 -28.14 26.20 3.93
N ILE A 26 -27.06 26.85 4.35
CA ILE A 26 -26.89 27.40 5.71
C ILE A 26 -26.95 28.92 5.56
N GLU A 27 -28.02 29.53 6.08
CA GLU A 27 -28.08 30.95 6.41
C GLU A 27 -28.55 31.13 7.86
N ASP A 28 -27.91 32.10 8.51
CA ASP A 28 -28.09 32.53 9.89
C ASP A 28 -29.52 33.02 10.21
N SER A 29 -29.96 32.85 11.46
CA SER A 29 -30.74 33.88 12.16
C SER A 29 -30.86 33.62 13.66
N GLU A 30 -30.78 34.72 14.38
CA GLU A 30 -30.77 34.89 15.83
C GLU A 30 -32.15 34.68 16.49
N ASP A 31 -32.05 34.42 17.80
CA ASP A 31 -32.84 35.00 18.91
C ASP A 31 -34.05 34.28 19.54
N ASN A 32 -33.85 34.03 20.85
CA ASN A 32 -34.75 34.17 22.01
C ASN A 32 -36.04 33.33 22.12
N ASN A 33 -36.14 32.50 23.18
CA ASN A 33 -36.55 32.99 24.50
C ASN A 33 -36.60 31.91 25.59
N GLU A 34 -36.00 32.26 26.73
CA GLU A 34 -36.50 32.17 28.12
C GLU A 34 -37.35 30.98 28.59
N ASN A 35 -36.92 30.39 29.71
CA ASN A 35 -37.81 30.34 30.88
C ASN A 35 -37.05 30.36 32.21
N GLU A 36 -37.34 31.41 32.99
CA GLU A 36 -36.95 31.66 34.37
C GLU A 36 -37.52 30.60 35.36
N SER A 37 -36.84 30.38 36.48
CA SER A 37 -37.30 30.95 37.78
C SER A 37 -36.42 30.60 38.99
N LYS A 38 -35.79 31.68 39.51
CA LYS A 38 -35.75 32.16 40.92
C LYS A 38 -35.34 31.18 42.04
N ALA A 39 -34.27 31.52 42.78
CA ALA A 39 -34.36 32.38 43.98
C ALA A 39 -33.10 32.37 44.89
N LYS A 40 -32.72 33.59 45.33
CA LYS A 40 -32.22 34.00 46.67
C LYS A 40 -30.73 33.86 47.06
N LYS A 41 -30.10 35.06 47.05
CA LYS A 41 -29.59 35.84 48.21
C LYS A 41 -28.34 35.37 48.99
N ALA A 42 -27.44 36.35 49.09
CA ALA A 42 -26.67 36.81 50.25
C ALA A 42 -25.18 36.44 50.33
N LYS A 43 -24.37 37.49 50.12
CA LYS A 43 -23.10 37.83 50.80
C LYS A 43 -22.58 36.79 51.79
N GLU A 44 -21.38 36.31 51.51
CA GLU A 44 -20.37 36.12 52.55
C GLU A 44 -19.02 36.61 52.05
N THR A 45 -18.61 37.71 52.68
CA THR A 45 -17.24 38.18 52.86
C THR A 45 -16.29 37.02 53.12
N THR A 46 -15.35 36.80 52.21
CA THR A 46 -14.02 36.33 52.58
C THR A 46 -13.03 37.37 52.09
N LEU A 47 -12.48 38.08 53.09
CA LEU A 47 -11.32 38.94 52.95
C LEU A 47 -10.18 38.04 52.48
N ASP A 48 -9.70 38.24 51.26
CA ASP A 48 -8.32 37.89 50.94
C ASP A 48 -7.50 39.17 51.06
N GLU A 49 -7.10 39.43 52.30
CA GLU A 49 -6.01 40.35 52.63
C GLU A 49 -4.71 39.72 52.13
N SER A 50 -4.34 39.93 50.87
CA SER A 50 -2.99 39.55 50.44
C SER A 50 -2.44 40.22 49.19
N GLU A 51 -2.93 41.40 48.76
CA GLU A 51 -2.11 42.26 47.90
C GLU A 51 -2.24 43.72 48.35
N VAL A 52 -1.49 44.07 49.39
CA VAL A 52 -1.12 45.47 49.60
C VAL A 52 -0.35 45.87 48.36
N ASP A 53 -1.02 46.58 47.45
CA ASP A 53 -0.48 47.10 46.19
C ASP A 53 0.85 47.81 46.49
N SER A 54 1.98 47.11 46.33
CA SER A 54 3.32 47.62 46.64
C SER A 54 3.61 48.90 45.88
N ASP A 55 2.88 49.12 44.79
CA ASP A 55 3.01 50.17 43.82
C ASP A 55 2.38 51.51 44.28
N GLN A 56 1.68 51.51 45.42
CA GLN A 56 1.13 52.73 46.05
C GLN A 56 1.89 53.17 47.31
N SER A 57 3.03 52.53 47.60
CA SER A 57 3.83 52.78 48.79
C SER A 57 5.23 53.29 48.46
N CYS A 58 5.84 54.04 49.38
CA CYS A 58 7.20 54.49 49.22
C CYS A 58 8.16 53.30 49.34
N PRO A 59 9.01 53.00 48.34
CA PRO A 59 9.90 51.83 48.40
C PRO A 59 11.05 51.96 49.43
N ILE A 60 11.18 53.10 50.12
CA ILE A 60 12.21 53.33 51.15
C ILE A 60 11.69 52.94 52.54
N CYS A 61 10.44 53.27 52.86
CA CYS A 61 9.85 53.00 54.19
C CYS A 61 8.63 52.08 54.14
N MET A 62 8.15 51.74 52.94
CA MET A 62 6.95 50.95 52.65
C MET A 62 5.63 51.58 53.13
N ASP A 63 5.63 52.85 53.52
CA ASP A 63 4.43 53.58 53.89
C ASP A 63 3.71 54.17 52.66
N LEU A 64 2.38 54.33 52.75
CA LEU A 64 1.58 54.99 51.73
C LEU A 64 1.98 56.46 51.55
N TRP A 65 2.01 56.94 50.30
CA TRP A 65 2.29 58.35 50.04
C TRP A 65 1.14 59.25 50.49
N THR A 66 1.50 60.41 51.04
CA THR A 66 0.50 61.42 51.38
C THR A 66 0.28 62.41 50.22
N SER A 67 -0.91 62.97 50.11
CA SER A 67 -1.22 64.02 49.13
C SER A 67 -0.70 65.41 49.54
N SER A 68 -0.32 65.57 50.82
CA SER A 68 0.24 66.77 51.44
C SER A 68 1.21 66.41 52.58
N GLY A 69 2.03 67.36 53.04
CA GLY A 69 2.99 67.13 54.13
C GLY A 69 4.33 66.52 53.69
N ASP A 70 5.10 66.05 54.68
CA ASP A 70 6.52 65.71 54.48
C ASP A 70 6.74 64.39 53.72
N HIS A 71 5.83 63.43 53.84
CA HIS A 71 5.90 62.14 53.13
C HIS A 71 5.14 62.15 51.80
N ARG A 72 5.06 63.33 51.17
CA ARG A 72 4.30 63.51 49.93
C ARG A 72 4.97 62.85 48.73
N LEU A 73 4.17 62.33 47.80
CA LEU A 73 4.67 61.71 46.56
C LEU A 73 5.53 62.68 45.73
N CYS A 74 6.70 62.21 45.33
CA CYS A 74 7.62 62.91 44.44
C CYS A 74 8.34 61.92 43.52
N CYS A 75 8.91 62.42 42.43
CA CYS A 75 9.80 61.65 41.56
C CYS A 75 11.19 62.28 41.48
N LEU A 76 12.18 61.46 41.17
CA LEU A 76 13.48 61.95 40.72
C LEU A 76 13.48 62.15 39.19
N ARG A 77 14.50 62.85 38.67
CA ARG A 77 14.73 62.98 37.21
C ARG A 77 14.72 61.65 36.44
N CYS A 78 14.99 60.52 37.09
CA CYS A 78 14.96 59.19 36.49
C CYS A 78 13.55 58.55 36.41
N GLY A 79 12.49 59.20 36.90
CA GLY A 79 11.12 58.71 36.83
C GLY A 79 10.63 57.94 38.07
N HIS A 80 11.53 57.33 38.84
CA HIS A 80 11.18 56.57 40.06
C HIS A 80 10.56 57.45 41.16
N LEU A 81 9.62 56.84 41.89
CA LEU A 81 8.69 57.49 42.83
C LEU A 81 9.06 57.20 44.28
N PHE A 82 8.96 58.22 45.14
CA PHE A 82 9.29 58.13 46.56
C PHE A 82 8.45 59.13 47.39
N GLY A 83 8.35 58.90 48.69
CA GLY A 83 7.92 59.92 49.64
C GLY A 83 9.02 60.96 49.84
N HIS A 84 8.66 62.24 49.80
CA HIS A 84 9.59 63.37 49.77
C HIS A 84 10.61 63.35 50.91
N SER A 85 10.16 63.20 52.16
CA SER A 85 11.05 63.14 53.34
C SER A 85 12.01 61.96 53.29
N CYS A 86 11.57 60.82 52.76
CA CYS A 86 12.37 59.61 52.65
C CYS A 86 13.48 59.77 51.61
N ILE A 87 13.15 60.24 50.40
CA ILE A 87 14.17 60.43 49.37
C ILE A 87 15.09 61.62 49.67
N LEU A 88 14.56 62.67 50.31
CA LEU A 88 15.37 63.80 50.75
C LEU A 88 16.41 63.35 51.79
N ARG A 89 15.99 62.60 52.81
CA ARG A 89 16.88 62.02 53.82
C ARG A 89 17.87 61.05 53.20
N TRP A 90 17.44 60.21 52.26
CA TRP A 90 18.32 59.28 51.57
C TRP A 90 19.45 60.00 50.82
N LEU A 91 19.12 61.05 50.06
CA LEU A 91 20.12 61.80 49.30
C LEU A 91 21.02 62.67 50.20
N GLN A 92 20.54 63.08 51.38
CA GLN A 92 21.31 63.93 52.30
C GLN A 92 22.19 63.14 53.28
N ASN A 93 21.68 62.02 53.80
CA ASN A 93 22.30 61.31 54.92
C ASN A 93 22.90 59.96 54.52
N SER A 94 22.25 59.25 53.59
CA SER A 94 22.70 57.92 53.17
C SER A 94 23.72 57.97 52.02
N CYS A 95 23.86 59.13 51.37
CA CYS A 95 24.80 59.34 50.27
C CYS A 95 25.76 60.50 50.58
N THR A 96 27.05 60.31 50.33
CA THR A 96 28.01 61.42 50.30
C THR A 96 27.65 62.43 49.21
N SER A 97 27.98 63.70 49.39
CA SER A 97 27.66 64.80 48.45
C SER A 97 28.12 64.53 47.01
N ALA A 98 29.21 63.77 46.83
CA ALA A 98 29.76 63.38 45.53
C ALA A 98 29.09 62.16 44.88
N ASN A 99 28.29 61.36 45.62
CA ASN A 99 27.77 60.07 45.14
C ASN A 99 26.26 59.85 45.42
N ARG A 100 25.47 60.92 45.37
CA ARG A 100 24.01 60.85 45.53
C ARG A 100 23.35 60.13 44.33
N ARG A 101 22.58 59.07 44.62
CA ARG A 101 21.98 58.18 43.61
C ARG A 101 20.56 57.77 43.98
N CYS A 102 19.76 57.51 42.95
CA CYS A 102 18.43 56.95 43.10
C CYS A 102 18.48 55.55 43.74
N PRO A 103 17.71 55.26 44.80
CA PRO A 103 17.67 53.94 45.43
C PRO A 103 17.29 52.79 44.49
N GLN A 104 16.44 53.04 43.49
CA GLN A 104 15.84 51.97 42.67
C GLN A 104 16.65 51.64 41.40
N CYS A 105 17.29 52.63 40.78
CA CYS A 105 18.04 52.44 39.53
C CYS A 105 19.50 52.92 39.55
N ASN A 106 19.97 53.40 40.71
CA ASN A 106 21.36 53.84 40.94
C ASN A 106 21.88 54.99 40.03
N ARG A 107 20.98 55.64 39.27
CA ARG A 107 21.30 56.82 38.44
C ARG A 107 21.59 58.02 39.36
N LYS A 108 22.57 58.86 38.99
CA LYS A 108 22.96 60.06 39.76
C LYS A 108 21.73 60.97 39.97
N ALA A 109 21.50 61.38 41.21
CA ALA A 109 20.36 62.19 41.61
C ALA A 109 20.77 63.19 42.69
N ALA A 110 20.35 64.44 42.58
CA ALA A 110 20.58 65.50 43.56
C ALA A 110 19.26 65.96 44.20
N VAL A 111 19.32 66.68 45.32
CA VAL A 111 18.14 67.20 46.01
C VAL A 111 17.29 68.09 45.09
N LYS A 112 17.93 68.89 44.22
CA LYS A 112 17.24 69.71 43.20
C LYS A 112 16.49 68.91 42.13
N ASP A 113 16.69 67.60 42.08
CA ASP A 113 16.09 66.71 41.09
C ASP A 113 14.77 66.11 41.57
N ILE A 114 14.42 66.36 42.83
CA ILE A 114 13.16 65.96 43.43
C ILE A 114 12.06 66.87 42.88
N ARG A 115 11.05 66.26 42.25
CA ARG A 115 9.87 66.96 41.72
C ARG A 115 8.63 66.44 42.43
N MET A 116 7.90 67.34 43.08
CA MET A 116 6.65 67.00 43.76
C MET A 116 5.58 66.66 42.74
N LEU A 117 4.88 65.55 42.97
CA LEU A 117 3.78 65.12 42.12
C LEU A 117 2.45 65.40 42.82
N TYR A 118 1.50 65.90 42.03
CA TYR A 118 0.16 66.24 42.49
C TYR A 118 -0.83 65.29 41.80
N ALA A 119 -1.02 64.12 42.39
CA ALA A 119 -1.96 63.11 41.90
C ALA A 119 -3.02 62.83 42.98
N LYS A 120 -4.28 62.69 42.55
CA LYS A 120 -5.39 62.32 43.44
C LYS A 120 -5.45 60.80 43.68
N LYS A 121 -5.07 60.01 42.68
CA LYS A 121 -4.96 58.55 42.71
C LYS A 121 -3.91 58.15 41.67
N LEU A 122 -3.00 57.24 42.01
CA LEU A 122 -1.97 56.73 41.12
C LEU A 122 -2.10 55.20 41.09
N THR A 123 -2.36 54.65 39.91
CA THR A 123 -2.48 53.20 39.68
C THR A 123 -1.87 52.89 38.33
N SER A 124 -0.91 51.98 38.28
CA SER A 124 -0.44 51.36 37.05
C SER A 124 -1.44 50.28 36.63
N ILE A 125 -1.76 50.21 35.33
CA ILE A 125 -2.49 49.08 34.76
C ILE A 125 -1.43 48.27 34.00
N ASP A 126 -1.18 47.06 34.44
CA ASP A 126 -0.29 46.15 33.71
C ASP A 126 -1.02 45.64 32.46
N THR A 127 -0.69 46.22 31.30
CA THR A 127 -1.26 45.83 30.00
C THR A 127 -0.40 44.80 29.28
N THR A 128 0.70 44.31 29.87
CA THR A 128 1.66 43.47 29.16
C THR A 128 1.03 42.18 28.62
N GLU A 129 0.19 41.50 29.40
CA GLU A 129 -0.52 40.29 28.93
C GLU A 129 -1.58 40.61 27.87
N LEU A 130 -2.26 41.75 27.99
CA LEU A 130 -3.26 42.20 27.01
C LEU A 130 -2.60 42.50 25.65
N ASP A 131 -1.44 43.16 25.67
CA ASP A 131 -0.70 43.51 24.48
C ASP A 131 -0.10 42.26 23.80
N LYS A 132 0.42 41.29 24.58
CA LYS A 132 0.84 39.97 24.05
C LYS A 132 -0.29 39.21 23.37
N LEU A 133 -1.47 39.18 24.00
CA LEU A 133 -2.63 38.49 23.44
C LEU A 133 -3.10 39.14 22.13
N LYS A 134 -3.05 40.47 22.03
CA LYS A 134 -3.35 41.19 20.78
C LYS A 134 -2.37 40.83 19.67
N GLU A 135 -1.08 40.76 19.96
CA GLU A 135 -0.07 40.35 18.97
C GLU A 135 -0.30 38.92 18.48
N GLN A 136 -0.58 37.98 19.40
CA GLN A 136 -0.89 36.60 19.06
C GLN A 136 -2.16 36.49 18.20
N LEU A 137 -3.22 37.21 18.57
CA LEU A 137 -4.46 37.26 17.78
C LEU A 137 -4.18 37.77 16.35
N HIS A 138 -3.36 38.80 16.21
CA HIS A 138 -3.03 39.38 14.91
C HIS A 138 -2.20 38.42 14.05
N SER A 139 -1.28 37.67 14.66
CA SER A 139 -0.49 36.63 13.99
C SER A 139 -1.37 35.49 13.49
N VAL A 140 -2.20 34.93 14.38
CA VAL A 140 -3.10 33.80 14.06
C VAL A 140 -4.12 34.20 13.00
N THR A 141 -4.66 35.43 13.07
CA THR A 141 -5.61 35.93 12.06
C THR A 141 -4.95 36.07 10.68
N SER A 142 -3.70 36.52 10.64
CA SER A 142 -2.95 36.65 9.38
C SER A 142 -2.65 35.29 8.75
N GLU A 143 -2.28 34.30 9.57
CA GLU A 143 -2.03 32.93 9.12
C GLU A 143 -3.33 32.24 8.65
N LYS A 144 -4.44 32.42 9.39
CA LYS A 144 -5.77 31.96 8.97
C LYS A 144 -6.12 32.49 7.59
N ASN A 145 -5.99 33.80 7.36
CA ASN A 145 -6.30 34.42 6.08
C ASN A 145 -5.42 33.88 4.94
N HIS A 146 -4.15 33.58 5.21
CA HIS A 146 -3.24 32.98 4.24
C HIS A 146 -3.67 31.55 3.86
N ILE A 147 -4.00 30.73 4.86
CA ILE A 147 -4.47 29.35 4.66
C ILE A 147 -5.81 29.35 3.90
N GLU A 148 -6.75 30.24 4.23
CA GLU A 148 -8.01 30.37 3.51
C GLU A 148 -7.81 30.75 2.03
N MET A 149 -6.85 31.62 1.74
CA MET A 149 -6.50 31.97 0.36
C MET A 149 -5.91 30.76 -0.41
N GLU A 150 -4.96 30.02 0.18
CA GLU A 150 -4.42 28.82 -0.46
C GLU A 150 -5.50 27.73 -0.63
N LEU A 151 -6.37 27.53 0.36
CA LEU A 151 -7.49 26.59 0.29
C LEU A 151 -8.46 26.96 -0.84
N SER A 152 -8.77 28.25 -1.03
CA SER A 152 -9.60 28.73 -2.14
C SER A 152 -8.99 28.41 -3.51
N LYS A 153 -7.66 28.52 -3.63
CA LYS A 153 -6.91 28.20 -4.85
C LYS A 153 -6.88 26.70 -5.15
N TYR A 154 -6.71 25.86 -4.13
CA TYR A 154 -6.80 24.40 -4.30
C TYR A 154 -8.22 23.97 -4.67
N ASN A 155 -9.25 24.53 -4.03
CA ASN A 155 -10.65 24.25 -4.37
C ASN A 155 -10.99 24.63 -5.82
N LEU A 156 -10.50 25.78 -6.30
CA LEU A 156 -10.69 26.18 -7.70
C LEU A 156 -10.00 25.18 -8.66
N ARG A 157 -8.77 24.76 -8.33
CA ARG A 157 -8.02 23.80 -9.14
C ARG A 157 -8.68 22.43 -9.17
N GLN A 158 -9.22 21.98 -8.03
CA GLN A 158 -9.99 20.74 -7.95
C GLN A 158 -11.22 20.79 -8.86
N LYS A 159 -12.02 21.87 -8.80
CA LYS A 159 -13.19 22.04 -9.67
C LYS A 159 -12.82 22.02 -11.15
N LEU A 160 -11.71 22.65 -11.54
CA LEU A 160 -11.21 22.62 -12.92
C LEU A 160 -10.83 21.20 -13.37
N PHE A 161 -10.16 20.42 -12.51
CA PHE A 161 -9.83 19.03 -12.83
C PHE A 161 -11.06 18.13 -12.88
N GLU A 162 -12.04 18.32 -12.01
CA GLU A 162 -13.33 17.59 -12.06
C GLU A 162 -14.09 17.87 -13.36
N GLN A 163 -14.10 19.12 -13.83
CA GLN A 163 -14.67 19.48 -15.13
C GLN A 163 -13.91 18.81 -16.29
N GLN A 164 -12.58 18.79 -16.25
CA GLN A 164 -11.76 18.11 -17.27
C GLN A 164 -12.02 16.60 -17.29
N ILE A 165 -12.06 15.95 -16.12
CA ILE A 165 -12.36 14.52 -15.99
C ILE A 165 -13.76 14.23 -16.55
N THR A 166 -14.74 15.07 -16.25
CA THR A 166 -16.11 14.92 -16.77
C THR A 166 -16.16 15.06 -18.29
N SER A 167 -15.46 16.06 -18.85
CA SER A 167 -15.33 16.24 -20.30
C SER A 167 -14.64 15.05 -20.97
N MET A 168 -13.56 14.52 -20.38
CA MET A 168 -12.86 13.34 -20.90
C MET A 168 -13.73 12.09 -20.80
N LYS A 169 -14.47 11.89 -19.71
CA LYS A 169 -15.42 10.78 -19.55
C LYS A 169 -16.52 10.83 -20.62
N ASN A 170 -17.09 12.01 -20.87
CA ASN A 170 -18.07 12.19 -21.94
C ASN A 170 -17.45 11.91 -23.31
N ARG A 171 -16.20 12.33 -23.53
CA ARG A 171 -15.49 12.04 -24.78
C ARG A 171 -15.21 10.54 -24.96
N ILE A 172 -14.84 9.85 -23.90
CA ILE A 172 -14.68 8.39 -23.90
C ILE A 172 -16.02 7.72 -24.22
N PHE A 173 -17.10 8.13 -23.55
CA PHE A 173 -18.44 7.59 -23.82
C PHE A 173 -18.90 7.83 -25.27
N GLU A 174 -18.62 9.01 -25.83
CA GLU A 174 -18.87 9.30 -27.26
C GLU A 174 -18.06 8.39 -28.19
N LEU A 175 -16.77 8.22 -27.90
CA LEU A 175 -15.88 7.36 -28.68
C LEU A 175 -16.28 5.89 -28.58
N GLU A 176 -16.65 5.41 -27.40
CA GLU A 176 -17.19 4.07 -27.18
C GLU A 176 -18.53 3.86 -27.91
N ASN A 177 -19.40 4.89 -27.96
CA ASN A 177 -20.63 4.83 -28.74
C ASN A 177 -20.40 4.94 -30.25
N GLN A 178 -19.32 5.59 -30.70
CA GLN A 178 -18.91 5.56 -32.10
C GLN A 178 -18.31 4.20 -32.46
N GLN A 179 -17.54 3.59 -31.55
CA GLN A 179 -17.02 2.23 -31.66
C GLN A 179 -18.18 1.21 -31.75
N SER A 180 -19.19 1.32 -30.88
CA SER A 180 -20.34 0.41 -30.89
C SER A 180 -21.19 0.53 -32.16
N LYS A 181 -21.30 1.72 -32.75
CA LYS A 181 -21.96 1.93 -34.06
C LYS A 181 -21.15 1.37 -35.22
N ILE A 182 -19.81 1.42 -35.15
CA ILE A 182 -18.90 0.74 -36.09
C ILE A 182 -19.04 -0.78 -35.93
N ASP A 183 -19.10 -1.29 -34.70
CA ASP A 183 -19.30 -2.71 -34.41
C ASP A 183 -20.63 -3.22 -34.95
N ILE A 184 -21.75 -2.48 -34.80
CA ILE A 184 -23.06 -2.88 -35.35
C ILE A 184 -23.05 -2.97 -36.89
N HIS A 185 -22.34 -2.07 -37.58
CA HIS A 185 -22.22 -2.12 -39.03
C HIS A 185 -21.24 -3.21 -39.51
N THR A 186 -20.28 -3.58 -38.67
CA THR A 186 -19.33 -4.68 -38.91
C THR A 186 -19.97 -6.04 -38.57
N HIS A 187 -20.92 -6.11 -37.63
CA HIS A 187 -21.60 -7.33 -37.20
C HIS A 187 -22.63 -7.89 -38.20
N GLN A 188 -23.07 -7.12 -39.19
CA GLN A 188 -23.85 -7.67 -40.32
C GLN A 188 -22.97 -8.28 -41.42
N ASN A 189 -21.65 -8.01 -41.43
CA ASN A 189 -20.69 -8.58 -42.37
C ASN A 189 -19.65 -9.54 -41.73
N ILE A 190 -19.59 -9.67 -40.40
CA ILE A 190 -18.85 -10.75 -39.71
C ILE A 190 -19.78 -11.96 -39.55
N SER A 191 -20.14 -12.54 -40.69
CA SER A 191 -20.38 -13.98 -40.75
C SER A 191 -19.02 -14.66 -40.67
N LYS A 192 -18.69 -15.30 -39.54
CA LYS A 192 -17.58 -16.27 -39.33
C LYS A 192 -16.15 -15.76 -39.03
N HIS A 193 -15.93 -14.83 -38.11
CA HIS A 193 -14.69 -14.89 -37.32
C HIS A 193 -14.96 -15.70 -36.04
N MET A 194 -14.50 -16.96 -36.04
CA MET A 194 -14.55 -17.80 -34.83
C MET A 194 -13.80 -17.09 -33.71
N ILE A 195 -14.47 -16.80 -32.60
CA ILE A 195 -13.79 -16.50 -31.33
C ILE A 195 -13.06 -17.80 -30.96
N LYS A 196 -11.74 -17.86 -31.17
CA LYS A 196 -10.92 -19.00 -30.78
C LYS A 196 -11.07 -19.21 -29.28
N LYS A 197 -11.37 -20.44 -28.86
CA LYS A 197 -11.55 -20.79 -27.46
C LYS A 197 -10.57 -21.88 -27.08
N PHE A 198 -10.24 -21.93 -25.80
CA PHE A 198 -9.50 -23.05 -25.26
C PHE A 198 -10.41 -24.27 -25.19
N HIS A 199 -10.02 -25.36 -25.85
CA HIS A 199 -10.72 -26.65 -25.80
C HIS A 199 -9.76 -27.73 -25.28
N LEU A 200 -10.27 -28.65 -24.46
CA LEU A 200 -9.47 -29.74 -23.91
C LEU A 200 -9.04 -30.68 -25.03
N GLU A 201 -7.73 -30.79 -25.27
CA GLU A 201 -7.17 -31.70 -26.28
C GLU A 201 -6.69 -33.00 -25.64
N ARG A 202 -6.00 -32.91 -24.50
CA ARG A 202 -5.35 -34.04 -23.86
C ARG A 202 -5.54 -34.02 -22.35
N SER A 203 -5.68 -35.21 -21.76
CA SER A 203 -5.68 -35.42 -20.31
C SER A 203 -4.74 -36.58 -20.00
N ILE A 204 -3.66 -36.28 -19.28
CA ILE A 204 -2.54 -37.19 -19.05
C ILE A 204 -2.48 -37.49 -17.56
N GLU A 205 -2.59 -38.76 -17.20
CA GLU A 205 -2.40 -39.19 -15.82
C GLU A 205 -0.91 -39.26 -15.46
N ILE A 206 -0.53 -38.57 -14.40
CA ILE A 206 0.86 -38.46 -13.95
C ILE A 206 1.09 -39.35 -12.73
N CYS A 207 0.22 -39.23 -11.72
CA CYS A 207 0.31 -39.98 -10.47
C CYS A 207 -1.09 -40.33 -9.94
N LYS A 208 -1.43 -41.63 -9.90
CA LYS A 208 -2.75 -42.15 -9.47
C LYS A 208 -3.11 -41.75 -8.04
N ASP A 209 -2.14 -41.86 -7.15
CA ASP A 209 -2.28 -41.58 -5.72
C ASP A 209 -2.13 -40.08 -5.40
N GLY A 210 -1.80 -39.28 -6.40
CA GLY A 210 -1.54 -37.86 -6.30
C GLY A 210 -0.16 -37.51 -5.75
N GLY A 211 0.10 -36.21 -5.66
CA GLY A 211 1.39 -35.68 -5.23
C GLY A 211 2.13 -34.90 -6.31
N CYS A 212 1.46 -34.57 -7.41
CA CYS A 212 1.92 -33.54 -8.33
C CYS A 212 1.69 -32.15 -7.72
N ARG A 213 2.58 -31.20 -8.02
CA ARG A 213 2.52 -29.88 -7.38
C ARG A 213 2.87 -28.70 -8.27
N VAL A 214 3.89 -28.82 -9.10
CA VAL A 214 4.37 -27.74 -9.96
C VAL A 214 4.72 -28.26 -11.35
N LEU A 215 4.65 -27.38 -12.33
CA LEU A 215 5.16 -27.61 -13.67
C LEU A 215 5.93 -26.40 -14.20
N ASP A 216 6.75 -26.64 -15.21
CA ASP A 216 7.42 -25.58 -15.99
C ASP A 216 7.65 -26.05 -17.43
N TYR A 217 7.72 -25.12 -18.37
CA TYR A 217 7.89 -25.39 -19.79
C TYR A 217 9.28 -24.98 -20.26
N ASN A 218 9.95 -25.88 -20.97
CA ASN A 218 11.20 -25.58 -21.67
C ASN A 218 10.91 -25.39 -23.17
N PRO A 219 10.80 -24.15 -23.67
CA PRO A 219 10.50 -23.89 -25.07
C PRO A 219 11.64 -24.32 -26.01
N TRP A 220 12.88 -24.33 -25.53
CA TRP A 220 14.03 -24.66 -26.38
C TRP A 220 14.10 -26.16 -26.74
N PHE A 221 13.75 -27.02 -25.79
CA PHE A 221 13.74 -28.47 -26.01
C PHE A 221 12.35 -29.07 -26.24
N GLY A 222 11.29 -28.25 -26.21
CA GLY A 222 9.93 -28.71 -26.48
C GLY A 222 9.45 -29.76 -25.46
N PHE A 223 9.57 -29.49 -24.17
CA PHE A 223 8.95 -30.36 -23.16
C PHE A 223 8.54 -29.60 -21.90
N LEU A 224 7.50 -30.12 -21.25
CA LEU A 224 7.09 -29.75 -19.90
C LEU A 224 7.82 -30.64 -18.88
N VAL A 225 8.12 -30.08 -17.71
CA VAL A 225 8.46 -30.86 -16.52
C VAL A 225 7.34 -30.76 -15.52
N VAL A 226 6.99 -31.87 -14.89
CA VAL A 226 5.92 -31.93 -13.90
C VAL A 226 6.45 -32.65 -12.68
N SER A 227 6.35 -32.02 -11.51
CA SER A 227 6.71 -32.69 -10.26
C SER A 227 5.70 -33.78 -9.95
N GLN A 228 6.18 -34.92 -9.44
CA GLN A 228 5.33 -36.02 -9.01
C GLN A 228 5.95 -36.77 -7.84
N LYS A 229 5.10 -37.41 -7.03
CA LYS A 229 5.52 -38.42 -6.06
C LYS A 229 5.96 -39.69 -6.79
N SER A 230 7.03 -40.32 -6.31
CA SER A 230 7.48 -41.63 -6.79
C SER A 230 6.36 -42.66 -6.60
N SER A 231 6.08 -43.42 -7.66
CA SER A 231 5.16 -44.56 -7.63
C SER A 231 5.83 -45.87 -7.19
N SER A 232 7.14 -45.86 -6.97
CA SER A 232 7.88 -47.04 -6.51
C SER A 232 7.67 -47.24 -5.02
N THR A 233 7.29 -48.45 -4.61
CA THR A 233 7.18 -48.85 -3.20
C THR A 233 8.55 -49.01 -2.53
N LEU A 234 9.60 -49.25 -3.31
CA LEU A 234 10.97 -49.44 -2.81
C LEU A 234 11.69 -48.12 -2.53
N PHE A 235 11.34 -47.05 -3.27
CA PHE A 235 11.99 -45.75 -3.18
C PHE A 235 10.95 -44.64 -3.06
N SER A 236 10.66 -44.25 -1.82
CA SER A 236 9.80 -43.12 -1.50
C SER A 236 10.52 -41.80 -1.79
N GLY A 237 9.81 -40.84 -2.37
CA GLY A 237 10.28 -39.49 -2.57
C GLY A 237 9.59 -38.83 -3.74
N TYR A 238 10.20 -37.80 -4.28
CA TYR A 238 9.65 -36.93 -5.29
C TYR A 238 10.68 -36.67 -6.39
N GLY A 239 10.15 -36.37 -7.57
CA GLY A 239 10.97 -36.11 -8.73
C GLY A 239 10.14 -35.44 -9.81
N ILE A 240 10.66 -35.44 -11.02
CA ILE A 240 10.01 -34.85 -12.18
C ILE A 240 9.73 -35.90 -13.23
N LYS A 241 8.68 -35.67 -14.02
CA LYS A 241 8.37 -36.41 -15.23
C LYS A 241 8.38 -35.41 -16.38
N LYS A 242 9.11 -35.73 -17.47
CA LYS A 242 9.13 -34.92 -18.68
C LYS A 242 7.93 -35.28 -19.55
N ILE A 243 7.27 -34.30 -20.16
CA ILE A 243 6.19 -34.51 -21.13
C ILE A 243 6.59 -33.78 -22.40
N ASP A 244 6.79 -34.53 -23.47
CA ASP A 244 7.11 -34.01 -24.79
C ASP A 244 6.00 -33.06 -25.29
N SER A 245 6.34 -31.90 -25.86
CA SER A 245 5.34 -30.92 -26.29
C SER A 245 4.67 -31.32 -27.61
N ASP A 246 5.37 -31.99 -28.52
CA ASP A 246 4.84 -32.32 -29.85
C ASP A 246 3.73 -33.35 -29.77
N LYS A 247 3.96 -34.41 -28.98
CA LYS A 247 3.00 -35.51 -28.83
C LYS A 247 2.33 -35.54 -27.48
N PHE A 248 2.65 -34.64 -26.53
CA PHE A 248 2.13 -34.69 -25.15
C PHE A 248 2.28 -36.07 -24.50
N GLN A 249 3.43 -36.72 -24.73
CA GLN A 249 3.73 -38.05 -24.21
C GLN A 249 4.63 -37.96 -22.97
N PRO A 250 4.23 -38.59 -21.85
CA PRO A 250 5.08 -38.66 -20.67
C PRO A 250 6.31 -39.55 -20.93
N ARG A 251 7.48 -39.11 -20.49
CA ARG A 251 8.74 -39.84 -20.51
C ARG A 251 9.08 -40.41 -19.13
N GLN A 252 10.31 -40.88 -18.96
CA GLN A 252 10.78 -41.46 -17.71
C GLN A 252 10.70 -40.48 -16.53
N PHE A 253 10.45 -41.04 -15.35
CA PHE A 253 10.54 -40.33 -14.09
C PHE A 253 12.00 -40.18 -13.65
N ILE A 254 12.35 -39.02 -13.11
CA ILE A 254 13.67 -38.73 -12.60
C ILE A 254 13.53 -38.30 -11.14
N PHE A 255 14.09 -39.10 -10.24
CA PHE A 255 14.10 -38.81 -8.81
C PHE A 255 14.96 -37.58 -8.50
N LEU A 256 14.50 -36.70 -7.61
CA LEU A 256 15.25 -35.50 -7.23
C LEU A 256 15.25 -35.23 -5.73
N HIS A 257 14.11 -35.32 -5.05
CA HIS A 257 13.92 -34.86 -3.68
C HIS A 257 13.35 -35.96 -2.78
N ASN A 258 13.69 -35.92 -1.49
CA ASN A 258 13.14 -36.88 -0.51
C ASN A 258 11.74 -36.48 -0.03
N GLN A 259 11.38 -35.21 -0.17
CA GLN A 259 10.05 -34.67 0.17
C GLN A 259 9.48 -33.87 -1.01
N VAL A 260 8.27 -33.33 -0.83
CA VAL A 260 7.51 -32.62 -1.87
C VAL A 260 8.36 -31.54 -2.54
N ILE A 261 8.45 -31.60 -3.86
CA ILE A 261 8.99 -30.51 -4.68
C ILE A 261 7.97 -29.38 -4.70
N ARG A 262 8.40 -28.20 -4.27
CA ARG A 262 7.55 -27.03 -4.10
C ARG A 262 7.58 -26.06 -5.26
N ASP A 263 8.72 -25.97 -5.92
CA ASP A 263 8.90 -25.09 -7.06
C ASP A 263 10.01 -25.63 -7.97
N VAL A 264 9.89 -25.33 -9.25
CA VAL A 264 10.83 -25.67 -10.31
C VAL A 264 10.89 -24.53 -11.31
N THR A 265 12.08 -24.23 -11.82
CA THR A 265 12.23 -23.18 -12.84
C THR A 265 13.46 -23.41 -13.71
N PHE A 266 13.31 -23.28 -15.02
CA PHE A 266 14.44 -23.30 -15.96
C PHE A 266 15.26 -22.00 -15.90
N ASN A 267 16.58 -22.14 -16.10
CA ASN A 267 17.46 -20.99 -16.24
C ASN A 267 17.13 -20.21 -17.52
N THR A 268 17.16 -18.89 -17.44
CA THR A 268 16.82 -17.98 -18.56
C THR A 268 17.83 -18.00 -19.71
N THR A 269 19.07 -18.47 -19.47
CA THR A 269 20.15 -18.50 -20.48
C THR A 269 20.69 -19.91 -20.72
N GLN A 270 20.89 -20.69 -19.66
CA GLN A 270 21.38 -22.06 -19.71
C GLN A 270 20.21 -23.03 -19.86
N GLN A 271 19.81 -23.28 -21.10
CA GLN A 271 18.56 -23.96 -21.45
C GLN A 271 18.39 -25.35 -20.83
N SER A 272 19.47 -26.08 -20.52
CA SER A 272 19.41 -27.40 -19.89
C SER A 272 19.36 -27.37 -18.37
N LEU A 273 19.61 -26.22 -17.75
CA LEU A 273 19.71 -26.11 -16.30
C LEU A 273 18.32 -25.91 -15.67
N LEU A 274 17.91 -26.90 -14.88
CA LEU A 274 16.69 -26.85 -14.07
C LEU A 274 17.05 -26.65 -12.60
N LEU A 275 16.43 -25.65 -11.98
CA LEU A 275 16.44 -25.46 -10.54
C LEU A 275 15.18 -26.09 -9.94
N SER A 276 15.33 -26.86 -8.86
CA SER A 276 14.22 -27.39 -8.08
C SER A 276 14.44 -27.18 -6.58
N VAL A 277 13.35 -26.91 -5.85
CA VAL A 277 13.37 -26.77 -4.40
C VAL A 277 12.28 -27.60 -3.74
N GLY A 278 12.53 -28.06 -2.52
CA GLY A 278 11.60 -28.93 -1.82
C GLY A 278 11.62 -28.80 -0.30
N PHE A 279 10.67 -29.51 0.33
CA PHE A 279 10.55 -29.58 1.79
C PHE A 279 11.63 -30.42 2.46
N ASP A 280 12.46 -31.12 1.69
CA ASP A 280 13.70 -31.75 2.14
C ASP A 280 14.84 -30.76 2.37
N LYS A 281 14.53 -29.45 2.32
CA LYS A 281 15.44 -28.34 2.59
C LYS A 281 16.62 -28.28 1.60
N CYS A 282 16.40 -28.81 0.39
CA CYS A 282 17.38 -28.84 -0.68
C CYS A 282 16.97 -27.91 -1.81
N ALA A 283 17.93 -27.17 -2.36
CA ALA A 283 17.86 -26.61 -3.70
C ALA A 283 18.79 -27.42 -4.62
N LYS A 284 18.27 -27.94 -5.72
CA LYS A 284 19.02 -28.83 -6.63
C LYS A 284 19.12 -28.21 -8.01
N LEU A 285 20.34 -28.26 -8.54
CA LEU A 285 20.63 -27.90 -9.93
C LEU A 285 20.76 -29.20 -10.72
N MET A 286 19.98 -29.32 -11.79
CA MET A 286 19.93 -30.51 -12.61
C MET A 286 20.15 -30.14 -14.08
N ASP A 287 21.01 -30.90 -14.74
CA ASP A 287 21.05 -30.94 -16.20
C ASP A 287 19.90 -31.85 -16.67
N ILE A 288 18.89 -31.23 -17.27
CA ILE A 288 17.67 -31.90 -17.69
C ILE A 288 17.88 -32.79 -18.93
N GLN A 289 18.93 -32.57 -19.72
CA GLN A 289 19.24 -33.39 -20.89
C GLN A 289 19.94 -34.68 -20.48
N ASN A 290 20.98 -34.54 -19.66
CA ASN A 290 21.80 -35.67 -19.21
C ASN A 290 21.21 -36.41 -18.01
N HIS A 291 20.16 -35.85 -17.40
CA HIS A 291 19.49 -36.40 -16.21
C HIS A 291 20.41 -36.50 -14.98
N ILE A 292 21.34 -35.55 -14.86
CA ILE A 292 22.33 -35.51 -13.80
C ILE A 292 22.01 -34.36 -12.86
N VAL A 293 21.94 -34.65 -11.56
CA VAL A 293 21.93 -33.61 -10.53
C VAL A 293 23.35 -33.07 -10.41
N MET A 294 23.58 -31.87 -10.94
CA MET A 294 24.88 -31.20 -10.94
C MET A 294 25.29 -30.77 -9.53
N HIS A 295 24.34 -30.27 -8.74
CA HIS A 295 24.63 -29.81 -7.39
C HIS A 295 23.40 -29.87 -6.48
N THR A 296 23.64 -30.01 -5.16
CA THR A 296 22.60 -29.92 -4.12
C THR A 296 23.06 -28.96 -3.04
N TYR A 297 22.37 -27.84 -2.90
CA TYR A 297 22.53 -26.89 -1.80
C TYR A 297 21.59 -27.29 -0.66
N GLN A 298 22.16 -27.56 0.52
CA GLN A 298 21.40 -27.89 1.72
C GLN A 298 21.20 -26.63 2.57
N ILE A 299 19.98 -26.43 3.08
CA ILE A 299 19.60 -25.29 3.91
C ILE A 299 18.88 -25.80 5.17
N ASP A 300 18.75 -24.95 6.19
CA ASP A 300 18.19 -25.31 7.50
C ASP A 300 16.65 -25.43 7.51
N PHE A 301 15.98 -24.77 6.57
CA PHE A 301 14.52 -24.65 6.52
C PHE A 301 13.93 -25.25 5.23
N PRO A 302 12.70 -25.80 5.28
CA PRO A 302 12.00 -26.25 4.08
C PRO A 302 11.83 -25.13 3.06
N LEU A 303 12.06 -25.42 1.78
CA LEU A 303 12.00 -24.43 0.71
C LEU A 303 10.65 -24.45 0.02
N TRP A 304 10.14 -23.26 -0.30
CA TRP A 304 8.78 -23.02 -0.77
C TRP A 304 8.71 -22.49 -2.19
N SER A 305 9.71 -21.72 -2.61
CA SER A 305 9.77 -21.09 -3.93
C SER A 305 11.21 -20.88 -4.38
N CYS A 306 11.42 -20.74 -5.68
CA CYS A 306 12.71 -20.38 -6.25
C CYS A 306 12.56 -19.55 -7.52
N CYS A 307 13.52 -18.68 -7.80
CA CYS A 307 13.61 -17.96 -9.07
C CYS A 307 15.06 -17.72 -9.46
N TRP A 308 15.29 -17.47 -10.74
CA TRP A 308 16.57 -16.97 -11.23
C TRP A 308 16.65 -15.46 -11.06
N SER A 309 17.87 -14.94 -10.98
CA SER A 309 18.09 -13.50 -10.96
C SER A 309 17.78 -12.90 -12.34
N GLY A 310 17.01 -11.80 -12.37
CA GLY A 310 16.70 -11.10 -13.62
C GLY A 310 17.85 -10.29 -14.20
N ASN A 311 18.94 -10.13 -13.45
CA ASN A 311 20.11 -9.32 -13.84
C ASN A 311 21.41 -10.14 -13.94
N ASN A 312 21.45 -11.37 -13.43
CA ASN A 312 22.60 -12.27 -13.57
C ASN A 312 22.16 -13.73 -13.64
N SER A 313 22.30 -14.35 -14.81
CA SER A 313 21.84 -15.73 -15.02
C SER A 313 22.61 -16.80 -14.25
N ASN A 314 23.72 -16.47 -13.60
CA ASN A 314 24.44 -17.40 -12.72
C ASN A 314 23.89 -17.40 -11.29
N MET A 315 23.00 -16.46 -10.96
CA MET A 315 22.49 -16.29 -9.61
C MET A 315 21.03 -16.73 -9.52
N PHE A 316 20.67 -17.32 -8.38
CA PHE A 316 19.30 -17.70 -8.09
C PHE A 316 18.97 -17.47 -6.62
N PHE A 317 17.67 -17.43 -6.34
CA PHE A 317 17.12 -17.20 -5.02
C PHE A 317 16.20 -18.33 -4.64
N VAL A 318 16.22 -18.68 -3.36
CA VAL A 318 15.30 -19.66 -2.79
C VAL A 318 14.60 -19.06 -1.57
N GLY A 319 13.28 -19.20 -1.54
CA GLY A 319 12.43 -18.73 -0.47
C GLY A 319 12.11 -19.86 0.50
N ALA A 320 12.31 -19.63 1.80
CA ALA A 320 12.16 -20.63 2.83
C ALA A 320 10.89 -20.45 3.68
N GLN A 321 10.57 -21.48 4.47
CA GLN A 321 9.40 -21.51 5.35
C GLN A 321 9.42 -20.44 6.45
N ASN A 322 10.61 -20.04 6.90
CA ASN A 322 10.80 -19.05 7.96
C ASN A 322 10.78 -17.58 7.45
N GLY A 323 10.46 -17.37 6.17
CA GLY A 323 10.46 -16.05 5.54
C GLY A 323 11.82 -15.56 5.04
N SER A 324 12.89 -16.33 5.21
CA SER A 324 14.20 -15.98 4.66
C SER A 324 14.29 -16.26 3.15
N ILE A 325 15.09 -15.45 2.45
CA ILE A 325 15.41 -15.62 1.03
C ILE A 325 16.93 -15.77 0.92
N THR A 326 17.40 -16.91 0.44
CA THR A 326 18.84 -17.18 0.32
C THR A 326 19.28 -17.06 -1.13
N GLN A 327 20.38 -16.33 -1.34
CA GLN A 327 21.03 -16.10 -2.62
C GLN A 327 22.17 -17.09 -2.84
N PHE A 328 22.22 -17.66 -4.04
CA PHE A 328 23.28 -18.55 -4.49
C PHE A 328 23.84 -18.11 -5.85
N ASP A 329 25.08 -18.50 -6.12
CA ASP A 329 25.72 -18.38 -7.43
C ASP A 329 26.24 -19.75 -7.84
N ILE A 330 25.86 -20.20 -9.05
CA ILE A 330 26.21 -21.53 -9.55
C ILE A 330 27.72 -21.73 -9.71
N ARG A 331 28.50 -20.64 -9.75
CA ARG A 331 29.97 -20.66 -9.82
C ARG A 331 30.60 -20.84 -8.44
N GLN A 332 29.86 -20.56 -7.37
CA GLN A 332 30.30 -20.71 -5.98
C GLN A 332 29.49 -21.82 -5.30
N THR A 333 29.97 -23.05 -5.43
CA THR A 333 29.28 -24.24 -4.90
C THR A 333 29.50 -24.50 -3.42
N SER A 334 30.28 -23.66 -2.72
CA SER A 334 30.64 -23.89 -1.31
C SER A 334 29.52 -23.54 -0.33
N GLY A 335 28.55 -22.71 -0.73
CA GLY A 335 27.46 -22.28 0.13
C GLY A 335 26.71 -21.06 -0.39
N ALA A 336 25.81 -20.54 0.43
CA ALA A 336 25.06 -19.31 0.14
C ALA A 336 25.98 -18.08 0.09
N ILE A 337 25.64 -17.12 -0.75
CA ILE A 337 26.30 -15.81 -0.78
C ILE A 337 25.76 -14.93 0.36
N GLU A 338 24.44 -14.84 0.45
CA GLU A 338 23.75 -13.97 1.38
C GLU A 338 22.38 -14.57 1.70
N THR A 339 21.90 -14.34 2.92
CA THR A 339 20.53 -14.63 3.31
C THR A 339 19.85 -13.30 3.68
N ILE A 340 18.78 -13.00 2.96
CA ILE A 340 17.95 -11.81 3.14
C ILE A 340 16.81 -12.18 4.09
N ASP A 341 16.91 -11.68 5.32
CA ASP A 341 15.88 -11.85 6.35
C ASP A 341 14.94 -10.65 6.38
N ASN A 342 13.66 -10.91 6.72
CA ASN A 342 12.70 -9.85 7.03
C ASN A 342 12.21 -10.03 8.48
N PRO A 343 12.75 -9.28 9.45
CA PRO A 343 12.38 -9.44 10.85
C PRO A 343 10.89 -9.16 11.12
N GLY A 344 10.23 -8.37 10.28
CA GLY A 344 8.80 -8.04 10.41
C GLY A 344 7.85 -9.12 9.89
N ASP A 345 8.31 -10.04 9.03
CA ASP A 345 7.48 -11.10 8.46
C ASP A 345 8.28 -12.41 8.28
N ARG A 346 8.02 -13.37 9.18
CA ARG A 346 8.59 -14.72 9.15
C ARG A 346 7.67 -15.75 8.50
N SER A 347 6.60 -15.32 7.84
CA SER A 347 5.73 -16.23 7.11
C SER A 347 6.45 -16.80 5.87
N PRO A 348 6.08 -18.00 5.41
CA PRO A 348 6.73 -18.65 4.27
C PRO A 348 6.80 -17.77 3.02
N VAL A 349 7.92 -17.80 2.32
CA VAL A 349 8.07 -17.17 0.99
C VAL A 349 7.41 -18.08 -0.04
N VAL A 350 6.11 -17.87 -0.28
CA VAL A 350 5.27 -18.78 -1.09
C VAL A 350 5.54 -18.71 -2.58
N SER A 351 6.10 -17.61 -3.09
CA SER A 351 6.37 -17.44 -4.51
C SER A 351 7.43 -16.37 -4.75
N LEU A 352 8.30 -16.65 -5.73
CA LEU A 352 9.33 -15.75 -6.23
C LEU A 352 9.15 -15.61 -7.74
N ALA A 353 9.31 -14.40 -8.27
CA ALA A 353 9.25 -14.14 -9.72
C ALA A 353 10.47 -13.34 -10.17
N THR A 354 11.14 -13.83 -11.20
CA THR A 354 12.23 -13.13 -11.89
C THR A 354 11.71 -11.86 -12.56
N VAL A 355 12.43 -10.74 -12.41
CA VAL A 355 12.13 -9.49 -13.13
C VAL A 355 13.37 -9.04 -13.91
N PRO A 356 13.36 -9.09 -15.25
CA PRO A 356 14.49 -8.66 -16.07
C PRO A 356 14.73 -7.14 -15.97
N CYS A 357 15.90 -6.70 -16.43
CA CYS A 357 16.24 -5.29 -16.48
C CYS A 357 15.29 -4.51 -17.40
N ASN A 358 14.59 -3.51 -16.86
CA ASN A 358 13.79 -2.59 -17.65
C ASN A 358 13.95 -1.14 -17.12
N PRO A 359 14.67 -0.24 -17.84
CA PRO A 359 14.94 1.13 -17.38
C PRO A 359 13.70 1.96 -16.98
N GLY A 360 12.55 1.66 -17.58
CA GLY A 360 11.27 2.33 -17.31
C GLY A 360 10.50 1.80 -16.10
N SER A 361 10.92 0.68 -15.52
CA SER A 361 10.28 0.07 -14.34
C SER A 361 10.89 0.55 -13.02
N GLY A 362 10.15 0.35 -11.92
CA GLY A 362 10.62 0.47 -10.54
C GLY A 362 11.74 -0.51 -10.16
N ILE A 363 11.95 -1.57 -10.95
CA ILE A 363 13.04 -2.54 -10.82
C ILE A 363 13.97 -2.39 -12.02
N SER A 364 14.56 -1.19 -12.15
CA SER A 364 15.23 -0.76 -13.38
C SER A 364 16.45 -1.59 -13.78
N ARG A 365 17.18 -2.08 -12.78
CA ARG A 365 18.37 -2.90 -12.96
C ARG A 365 18.10 -4.40 -12.94
N GLY A 366 16.82 -4.80 -12.98
CA GLY A 366 16.40 -6.17 -12.82
C GLY A 366 16.55 -6.67 -11.37
N GLY A 367 15.93 -7.81 -11.12
CA GLY A 367 15.92 -8.44 -9.81
C GLY A 367 14.81 -9.48 -9.71
N PHE A 368 14.04 -9.44 -8.62
CA PHE A 368 12.95 -10.38 -8.38
C PHE A 368 11.89 -9.80 -7.46
N ILE A 369 10.70 -10.40 -7.47
CA ILE A 369 9.60 -10.10 -6.55
C ILE A 369 9.41 -11.30 -5.64
N ALA A 370 9.21 -11.07 -4.34
CA ALA A 370 8.93 -12.11 -3.37
C ALA A 370 7.59 -11.87 -2.68
N CYS A 371 6.72 -12.87 -2.76
CA CYS A 371 5.52 -12.96 -1.94
C CYS A 371 5.80 -13.87 -0.74
N ARG A 372 5.78 -13.28 0.45
CA ARG A 372 5.51 -14.00 1.70
C ARG A 372 4.00 -14.11 1.90
N LEU A 373 3.51 -14.89 2.85
CA LEU A 373 2.06 -14.92 3.09
C LEU A 373 1.54 -13.53 3.45
N ASN A 374 2.24 -12.77 4.29
CA ASN A 374 1.73 -11.51 4.82
C ASN A 374 2.23 -10.27 4.06
N THR A 375 3.38 -10.36 3.41
CA THR A 375 4.02 -9.22 2.75
C THR A 375 4.51 -9.53 1.34
N CYS A 376 4.59 -8.49 0.51
CA CYS A 376 5.11 -8.57 -0.86
C CYS A 376 6.16 -7.48 -1.06
N TYR A 377 7.31 -7.86 -1.64
CA TYR A 377 8.45 -6.96 -1.84
C TYR A 377 9.07 -7.18 -3.23
N ALA A 378 9.43 -6.09 -3.88
CA ALA A 378 10.34 -6.07 -5.01
C ALA A 378 11.78 -5.95 -4.50
N TYR A 379 12.72 -6.66 -5.12
CA TYR A 379 14.14 -6.62 -4.80
C TYR A 379 14.91 -6.18 -6.03
N GLU A 380 15.59 -5.04 -5.94
CA GLU A 380 16.43 -4.50 -7.02
C GLU A 380 17.90 -4.52 -6.60
N GLN A 381 18.80 -4.83 -7.53
CA GLN A 381 20.22 -4.81 -7.24
C GLN A 381 20.79 -3.37 -7.20
N LYS A 382 21.36 -2.97 -6.06
CA LYS A 382 22.15 -1.74 -5.88
C LYS A 382 23.46 -2.09 -5.16
N ASP A 383 24.58 -1.67 -5.72
CA ASP A 383 25.93 -1.90 -5.16
C ASP A 383 26.21 -3.35 -4.74
N SER A 384 25.82 -4.30 -5.60
CA SER A 384 25.95 -5.75 -5.40
C SER A 384 25.06 -6.37 -4.31
N LYS A 385 24.15 -5.60 -3.71
CA LYS A 385 23.14 -6.09 -2.76
C LYS A 385 21.73 -5.92 -3.31
N TYR A 386 20.81 -6.76 -2.87
CA TYR A 386 19.40 -6.64 -3.21
C TYR A 386 18.68 -5.79 -2.17
N ILE A 387 18.14 -4.66 -2.60
CA ILE A 387 17.42 -3.74 -1.73
C ILE A 387 15.92 -4.08 -1.79
N PRO A 388 15.29 -4.39 -0.63
CA PRO A 388 13.86 -4.61 -0.56
C PRO A 388 13.10 -3.29 -0.72
N LYS A 389 12.07 -3.31 -1.57
CA LYS A 389 11.09 -2.23 -1.72
C LYS A 389 9.69 -2.79 -1.56
N GLN A 390 8.93 -2.29 -0.60
CA GLN A 390 7.63 -2.86 -0.29
C GLN A 390 6.60 -2.59 -1.39
N ILE A 391 5.77 -3.61 -1.68
CA ILE A 391 4.58 -3.51 -2.54
C ILE A 391 3.35 -3.53 -1.62
N PHE A 392 2.63 -2.42 -1.55
CA PHE A 392 1.48 -2.25 -0.66
C PHE A 392 0.19 -2.84 -1.23
N LEU A 393 0.12 -4.18 -1.25
CA LEU A 393 -1.10 -4.94 -1.53
C LEU A 393 -1.51 -5.73 -0.28
N GLU A 394 -2.79 -6.08 -0.18
CA GLU A 394 -3.29 -6.87 0.94
C GLU A 394 -3.20 -8.38 0.65
N GLY A 395 -2.46 -9.11 1.48
CA GLY A 395 -2.45 -10.58 1.48
C GLY A 395 -3.68 -11.21 2.17
N PRO A 396 -3.66 -12.52 2.51
CA PRO A 396 -2.53 -13.40 2.36
C PRO A 396 -2.17 -13.70 0.90
N PHE A 397 -0.90 -13.62 0.52
CA PHE A 397 -0.48 -13.86 -0.86
C PHE A 397 -0.40 -15.35 -1.19
N VAL A 398 -0.55 -15.66 -2.48
CA VAL A 398 -0.59 -17.02 -3.03
C VAL A 398 0.54 -17.23 -4.02
N SER A 399 0.68 -16.31 -4.98
CA SER A 399 1.64 -16.42 -6.06
C SER A 399 1.95 -15.05 -6.66
N VAL A 400 3.13 -14.96 -7.27
CA VAL A 400 3.52 -13.88 -8.16
C VAL A 400 4.08 -14.46 -9.45
N CYS A 401 3.74 -13.84 -10.58
CA CYS A 401 4.42 -14.05 -11.85
C CYS A 401 4.58 -12.72 -12.59
N TYR A 402 5.57 -12.66 -13.47
CA TYR A 402 5.92 -11.46 -14.23
C TYR A 402 5.81 -11.75 -15.72
N ASP A 403 5.15 -10.85 -16.45
CA ASP A 403 5.08 -10.85 -17.90
C ASP A 403 6.05 -9.83 -18.47
N GLU A 404 7.11 -10.34 -19.11
CA GLU A 404 8.13 -9.52 -19.77
C GLU A 404 7.59 -8.76 -20.98
N LYS A 405 6.55 -9.30 -21.67
CA LYS A 405 6.01 -8.68 -22.88
C LYS A 405 5.38 -7.32 -22.57
N ASN A 406 4.53 -7.26 -21.54
CA ASN A 406 3.82 -6.03 -21.18
C ASN A 406 4.38 -5.33 -19.93
N ASN A 407 5.43 -5.89 -19.30
CA ASN A 407 5.99 -5.43 -18.02
C ASN A 407 4.96 -5.41 -16.88
N HIS A 408 4.02 -6.36 -16.91
CA HIS A 408 2.99 -6.51 -15.90
C HIS A 408 3.38 -7.56 -14.87
N THR A 409 3.05 -7.30 -13.62
CA THR A 409 3.14 -8.27 -12.52
C THR A 409 1.74 -8.75 -12.17
N LEU A 410 1.57 -10.06 -12.04
CA LEU A 410 0.35 -10.67 -11.53
C LEU A 410 0.58 -11.14 -10.10
N ILE A 411 -0.12 -10.52 -9.15
CA ILE A 411 -0.04 -10.85 -7.73
C ILE A 411 -1.40 -11.43 -7.31
N SER A 412 -1.38 -12.66 -6.80
CA SER A 412 -2.59 -13.35 -6.36
C SER A 412 -2.66 -13.40 -4.85
N SER A 413 -3.85 -13.12 -4.30
CA SER A 413 -4.11 -13.13 -2.85
C SER A 413 -5.41 -13.85 -2.51
N ARG A 414 -5.45 -14.39 -1.30
CA ARG A 414 -6.61 -15.07 -0.71
C ARG A 414 -7.63 -14.05 -0.19
N PRO A 415 -8.88 -14.50 0.02
CA PRO A 415 -9.81 -13.78 0.88
C PRO A 415 -9.23 -13.53 2.27
N ASN A 416 -9.59 -12.40 2.87
CA ASN A 416 -9.26 -12.02 4.23
C ASN A 416 -10.45 -11.27 4.87
N ALA A 417 -10.34 -10.88 6.14
CA ALA A 417 -11.42 -10.21 6.87
C ALA A 417 -11.85 -8.85 6.25
N ARG A 418 -10.95 -8.12 5.60
CA ARG A 418 -11.22 -6.86 4.90
C ARG A 418 -11.70 -7.06 3.47
N GLN A 419 -11.30 -8.18 2.85
CA GLN A 419 -11.43 -8.42 1.42
C GLN A 419 -11.95 -9.85 1.21
N PRO A 420 -13.27 -10.04 1.11
CA PRO A 420 -13.91 -11.36 1.21
C PRO A 420 -13.73 -12.24 -0.03
N TYR A 421 -13.00 -11.76 -1.05
CA TYR A 421 -12.76 -12.46 -2.29
C TYR A 421 -11.27 -12.69 -2.54
N ALA A 422 -10.95 -13.82 -3.19
CA ALA A 422 -9.67 -14.05 -3.82
C ALA A 422 -9.48 -13.03 -4.94
N ARG A 423 -8.26 -12.50 -5.08
CA ARG A 423 -7.95 -11.44 -6.03
C ARG A 423 -6.72 -11.82 -6.86
N HIS A 424 -6.81 -11.59 -8.16
CA HIS A 424 -5.69 -11.63 -9.09
C HIS A 424 -5.46 -10.21 -9.59
N ILE A 425 -4.40 -9.58 -9.09
CA ILE A 425 -4.11 -8.16 -9.32
C ILE A 425 -3.02 -8.07 -10.37
N VAL A 426 -3.36 -7.45 -11.50
CA VAL A 426 -2.40 -7.08 -12.56
C VAL A 426 -1.94 -5.65 -12.27
N CYS A 427 -0.65 -5.45 -12.10
CA CYS A 427 -0.09 -4.14 -11.81
C CYS A 427 1.25 -3.90 -12.51
N THR A 428 1.61 -2.62 -12.69
CA THR A 428 2.97 -2.22 -13.01
C THR A 428 3.70 -1.82 -11.73
N ILE A 429 5.01 -2.06 -11.71
CA ILE A 429 5.89 -1.64 -10.62
C ILE A 429 6.71 -0.47 -11.15
N GLU A 430 6.48 0.71 -10.56
CA GLU A 430 7.12 1.98 -10.92
C GLU A 430 8.06 2.46 -9.81
N LYS A 431 8.95 3.38 -10.18
CA LYS A 431 9.94 3.96 -9.25
C LYS A 431 9.20 4.77 -8.19
N GLY A 432 9.29 4.32 -6.94
CA GLY A 432 8.86 5.07 -5.78
C GLY A 432 10.05 5.70 -5.06
N ASN A 433 10.02 5.64 -3.72
CA ASN A 433 11.09 6.12 -2.86
C ASN A 433 12.15 5.00 -2.64
N ASP A 434 13.15 5.25 -1.80
CA ASP A 434 14.19 4.25 -1.51
C ASP A 434 13.64 2.98 -0.82
N GLU A 435 12.54 3.08 -0.07
CA GLU A 435 11.97 1.97 0.72
C GLU A 435 10.73 1.31 0.08
N SER A 436 10.13 1.92 -0.95
CA SER A 436 8.88 1.45 -1.53
C SER A 436 8.81 1.65 -3.04
N THR A 437 8.10 0.75 -3.72
CA THR A 437 7.74 0.93 -5.13
C THR A 437 6.33 1.46 -5.25
N ILE A 438 6.06 2.23 -6.30
CA ILE A 438 4.69 2.59 -6.67
C ILE A 438 4.08 1.39 -7.41
N CYS A 439 3.01 0.83 -6.87
CA CYS A 439 2.28 -0.29 -7.48
C CYS A 439 1.02 0.26 -8.15
N ASN A 440 1.06 0.43 -9.46
CA ASN A 440 -0.10 0.92 -10.22
C ASN A 440 -0.95 -0.27 -10.65
N VAL A 441 -2.11 -0.42 -10.01
CA VAL A 441 -3.05 -1.49 -10.32
C VAL A 441 -3.73 -1.18 -11.65
N VAL A 442 -3.52 -2.07 -12.63
CA VAL A 442 -4.19 -2.03 -13.93
C VAL A 442 -5.57 -2.69 -13.81
N HIS A 443 -5.61 -3.91 -13.27
CA HIS A 443 -6.84 -4.66 -13.06
C HIS A 443 -6.82 -5.47 -11.77
N THR A 444 -7.99 -5.63 -11.16
CA THR A 444 -8.23 -6.56 -10.05
C THR A 444 -9.35 -7.51 -10.43
N PHE A 445 -9.01 -8.78 -10.66
CA PHE A 445 -9.99 -9.83 -10.95
C PHE A 445 -10.39 -10.54 -9.65
N HIS A 446 -11.69 -10.60 -9.38
CA HIS A 446 -12.25 -11.27 -8.21
C HIS A 446 -12.60 -12.73 -8.56
N ALA A 447 -12.04 -13.68 -7.82
CA ALA A 447 -12.01 -15.12 -8.16
C ALA A 447 -12.83 -16.03 -7.21
N GLY A 448 -13.75 -15.44 -6.44
CA GLY A 448 -14.62 -16.14 -5.47
C GLY A 448 -14.16 -15.99 -4.03
N ASN A 449 -14.85 -16.61 -3.08
CA ASN A 449 -14.62 -16.46 -1.63
C ASN A 449 -13.78 -17.59 -1.00
N SER A 450 -13.13 -18.45 -1.81
CA SER A 450 -12.24 -19.50 -1.35
C SER A 450 -10.97 -19.57 -2.20
N GLN A 451 -9.81 -19.72 -1.53
CA GLN A 451 -8.52 -19.99 -2.16
C GLN A 451 -7.63 -20.74 -1.17
N GLN A 452 -7.89 -22.03 -0.98
CA GLN A 452 -7.13 -22.88 -0.06
C GLN A 452 -5.82 -23.36 -0.69
N LEU A 453 -5.88 -23.70 -1.97
CA LEU A 453 -4.74 -24.13 -2.75
C LEU A 453 -3.84 -22.95 -3.08
N LEU A 454 -2.54 -23.19 -3.00
CA LEU A 454 -1.55 -22.29 -3.57
C LEU A 454 -1.46 -22.57 -5.08
N SER A 455 -2.52 -22.25 -5.82
CA SER A 455 -2.54 -22.34 -7.28
C SER A 455 -1.63 -21.26 -7.86
N ARG A 456 -1.04 -21.50 -9.03
CA ARG A 456 -0.15 -20.55 -9.71
C ARG A 456 -0.79 -20.11 -11.03
N PRO A 457 -1.48 -18.96 -11.05
CA PRO A 457 -1.98 -18.36 -12.27
C PRO A 457 -0.85 -17.99 -13.22
N CYS A 458 -1.14 -17.99 -14.51
CA CYS A 458 -0.17 -17.65 -15.55
C CYS A 458 -0.74 -16.62 -16.53
N TYR A 459 0.18 -15.92 -17.21
CA TYR A 459 -0.14 -15.13 -18.38
C TYR A 459 -0.19 -16.01 -19.62
N ILE A 460 -1.03 -15.63 -20.56
CA ILE A 460 -1.20 -16.26 -21.87
C ILE A 460 -1.16 -15.14 -22.91
N ASN A 461 -0.11 -15.09 -23.72
CA ASN A 461 0.03 -14.09 -24.76
C ASN A 461 -0.70 -14.54 -26.03
N ILE A 462 -1.74 -13.81 -26.43
CA ILE A 462 -2.41 -13.97 -27.74
C ILE A 462 -2.02 -12.80 -28.66
N GLU A 463 -2.39 -12.87 -29.95
CA GLU A 463 -1.95 -11.92 -30.97
C GLU A 463 -2.23 -10.45 -30.57
N ASN A 464 -3.44 -10.16 -30.09
CA ASN A 464 -3.91 -8.78 -29.82
C ASN A 464 -4.22 -8.51 -28.34
N ASP A 465 -3.95 -9.46 -27.44
CA ASP A 465 -4.29 -9.34 -26.03
C ASP A 465 -3.38 -10.22 -25.18
N THR A 466 -3.43 -10.02 -23.87
CA THR A 466 -2.82 -10.92 -22.91
C THR A 466 -3.89 -11.39 -21.94
N LEU A 467 -4.00 -12.70 -21.76
CA LEU A 467 -4.97 -13.28 -20.86
C LEU A 467 -4.30 -13.68 -19.54
N VAL A 468 -5.01 -13.49 -18.44
CA VAL A 468 -4.68 -14.10 -17.15
C VAL A 468 -5.52 -15.36 -17.00
N ALA A 469 -4.88 -16.49 -16.72
CA ALA A 469 -5.55 -17.75 -16.43
C ALA A 469 -5.38 -18.12 -14.97
N ALA A 470 -6.48 -18.29 -14.23
CA ALA A 470 -6.45 -18.73 -12.84
C ALA A 470 -7.58 -19.69 -12.51
N HIS A 471 -7.30 -20.62 -11.60
CA HIS A 471 -8.28 -21.54 -11.07
C HIS A 471 -9.13 -20.89 -9.97
N GLN A 472 -10.45 -20.90 -10.15
CA GLN A 472 -11.42 -20.48 -9.15
C GLN A 472 -12.01 -21.70 -8.44
N GLU A 473 -11.70 -21.85 -7.15
CA GLU A 473 -12.19 -22.99 -6.35
C GLU A 473 -13.71 -22.98 -6.17
N SER A 474 -14.32 -21.80 -6.00
CA SER A 474 -15.76 -21.68 -5.71
C SER A 474 -16.66 -22.16 -6.83
N ILE A 475 -16.19 -22.09 -8.08
CA ILE A 475 -16.94 -22.52 -9.28
C ILE A 475 -16.29 -23.70 -10.01
N SER A 476 -15.19 -24.25 -9.48
CA SER A 476 -14.45 -25.37 -10.07
C SER A 476 -14.13 -25.15 -11.56
N SER A 477 -13.60 -23.98 -11.89
CA SER A 477 -13.25 -23.63 -13.27
C SER A 477 -11.92 -22.87 -13.35
N ILE A 478 -11.33 -22.85 -14.55
CA ILE A 478 -10.24 -21.95 -14.89
C ILE A 478 -10.87 -20.76 -15.61
N SER A 479 -10.81 -19.59 -14.98
CA SER A 479 -11.27 -18.34 -15.59
C SER A 479 -10.14 -17.70 -16.38
N LEU A 480 -10.51 -17.15 -17.54
CA LEU A 480 -9.62 -16.41 -18.43
C LEU A 480 -10.08 -14.96 -18.47
N TRP A 481 -9.20 -14.03 -18.09
CA TRP A 481 -9.48 -12.59 -18.11
C TRP A 481 -8.56 -11.86 -19.08
N SER A 482 -9.12 -10.93 -19.83
CA SER A 482 -8.39 -10.06 -20.75
C SER A 482 -7.74 -8.91 -19.98
N THR A 483 -6.44 -8.67 -20.21
CA THR A 483 -5.74 -7.52 -19.62
C THR A 483 -5.93 -6.23 -20.41
N SER A 484 -6.44 -6.29 -21.64
CA SER A 484 -6.80 -5.07 -22.40
C SER A 484 -8.18 -4.53 -22.02
N THR A 485 -9.15 -5.42 -21.75
CA THR A 485 -10.53 -5.04 -21.44
C THR A 485 -10.88 -5.12 -19.96
N GLY A 486 -10.08 -5.82 -19.15
CA GLY A 486 -10.35 -6.08 -17.74
C GLY A 486 -11.55 -7.03 -17.50
N LYS A 487 -12.07 -7.68 -18.54
CA LYS A 487 -13.25 -8.55 -18.46
C LYS A 487 -12.88 -10.03 -18.55
N GLN A 488 -13.69 -10.87 -17.92
CA GLN A 488 -13.59 -12.32 -18.10
C GLN A 488 -14.07 -12.68 -19.51
N VAL A 489 -13.20 -13.33 -20.28
CA VAL A 489 -13.48 -13.70 -21.68
C VAL A 489 -13.96 -15.14 -21.81
N ASN A 490 -13.54 -16.03 -20.92
CA ASN A 490 -13.89 -17.45 -20.99
C ASN A 490 -13.76 -18.12 -19.62
N SER A 491 -14.37 -19.31 -19.48
CA SER A 491 -14.28 -20.15 -18.29
C SER A 491 -14.24 -21.61 -18.73
N LEU A 492 -13.25 -22.35 -18.24
CA LEU A 492 -13.05 -23.77 -18.55
C LEU A 492 -13.41 -24.60 -17.33
N PRO A 493 -14.51 -25.38 -17.35
CA PRO A 493 -14.86 -26.22 -16.21
C PRO A 493 -13.78 -27.29 -15.99
N VAL A 494 -13.42 -27.51 -14.72
CA VAL A 494 -12.44 -28.53 -14.33
C VAL A 494 -13.04 -29.50 -13.31
N SER A 495 -12.76 -30.78 -13.47
CA SER A 495 -13.23 -31.80 -12.53
C SER A 495 -12.34 -31.94 -11.30
N ASP A 496 -11.05 -31.60 -11.42
CA ASP A 496 -10.08 -31.67 -10.34
C ASP A 496 -9.54 -30.26 -10.06
N PRO A 497 -9.30 -29.90 -8.79
CA PRO A 497 -8.68 -28.63 -8.46
C PRO A 497 -7.30 -28.47 -9.10
N VAL A 498 -7.04 -27.30 -9.67
CA VAL A 498 -5.81 -26.99 -10.39
C VAL A 498 -4.80 -26.30 -9.46
N VAL A 499 -3.60 -26.85 -9.38
CA VAL A 499 -2.50 -26.40 -8.51
C VAL A 499 -1.43 -25.59 -9.23
N ASP A 500 -1.31 -25.70 -10.55
CA ASP A 500 -0.34 -24.95 -11.36
C ASP A 500 -0.85 -24.82 -12.81
N LEU A 501 -0.50 -23.71 -13.47
CA LEU A 501 -0.88 -23.38 -14.84
C LEU A 501 0.34 -22.85 -15.60
N CYS A 502 0.48 -23.21 -16.87
CA CYS A 502 1.54 -22.71 -17.73
C CYS A 502 1.06 -22.59 -19.17
N ALA A 503 1.36 -21.46 -19.80
CA ALA A 503 1.18 -21.27 -21.23
C ALA A 503 2.31 -21.95 -22.00
N VAL A 504 1.97 -22.64 -23.08
CA VAL A 504 2.89 -23.43 -23.90
C VAL A 504 2.67 -23.04 -25.35
N ASP A 505 3.68 -22.46 -25.98
CA ASP A 505 3.67 -22.13 -27.42
C ASP A 505 4.50 -23.18 -28.17
N ILE A 506 3.88 -23.79 -29.19
CA ILE A 506 4.47 -24.83 -30.05
C ILE A 506 4.12 -24.50 -31.49
N ASN A 507 5.12 -24.12 -32.30
CA ASN A 507 4.93 -23.87 -33.74
C ASN A 507 3.76 -22.90 -34.03
N SER A 508 3.62 -21.83 -33.23
CA SER A 508 2.53 -20.85 -33.32
C SER A 508 1.13 -21.36 -32.92
N ASN A 509 1.05 -22.58 -32.37
CA ASN A 509 -0.14 -23.06 -31.66
C ASN A 509 0.04 -22.82 -30.17
N LEU A 510 -0.97 -22.21 -29.57
CA LEU A 510 -0.96 -21.83 -28.17
C LEU A 510 -1.77 -22.84 -27.36
N PHE A 511 -1.14 -23.35 -26.31
CA PHE A 511 -1.76 -24.28 -25.37
C PHE A 511 -1.71 -23.73 -23.95
N LEU A 512 -2.69 -24.13 -23.15
CA LEU A 512 -2.69 -23.96 -21.70
C LEU A 512 -2.55 -25.33 -21.05
N ALA A 513 -1.43 -25.56 -20.39
CA ALA A 513 -1.22 -26.73 -19.55
C ALA A 513 -1.70 -26.44 -18.12
N THR A 514 -2.54 -27.30 -17.57
CA THR A 514 -2.98 -27.23 -16.18
C THR A 514 -2.67 -28.50 -15.42
N LEU A 515 -2.22 -28.32 -14.18
CA LEU A 515 -1.82 -29.40 -13.31
C LEU A 515 -2.83 -29.55 -12.17
N SER A 516 -3.37 -30.75 -11.97
CA SER A 516 -4.01 -31.14 -10.72
C SER A 516 -3.05 -31.97 -9.87
N SER A 517 -3.50 -32.43 -8.69
CA SER A 517 -2.69 -33.33 -7.86
C SER A 517 -2.32 -34.65 -8.56
N LYS A 518 -3.01 -35.02 -9.65
CA LYS A 518 -2.89 -36.31 -10.34
C LYS A 518 -2.64 -36.23 -11.85
N LYS A 519 -3.14 -35.19 -12.51
CA LYS A 519 -3.24 -35.14 -13.98
C LYS A 519 -2.72 -33.82 -14.55
N VAL A 520 -2.19 -33.88 -15.75
CA VAL A 520 -1.93 -32.71 -16.60
C VAL A 520 -3.00 -32.68 -17.67
N ARG A 521 -3.67 -31.54 -17.84
CA ARG A 521 -4.62 -31.29 -18.92
C ARG A 521 -4.05 -30.24 -19.86
N ILE A 522 -4.16 -30.49 -21.16
CA ILE A 522 -3.70 -29.57 -22.21
C ILE A 522 -4.93 -29.05 -22.94
N TYR A 523 -5.07 -27.73 -22.95
CA TYR A 523 -6.12 -27.04 -23.68
C TYR A 523 -5.50 -26.31 -24.86
N ASN A 524 -6.04 -26.52 -26.06
CA ASN A 524 -5.56 -25.87 -27.28
C ASN A 524 -6.39 -24.62 -27.58
N HIS A 525 -5.74 -23.55 -27.98
CA HIS A 525 -6.36 -22.30 -28.42
C HIS A 525 -6.70 -22.38 -29.92
N GLY A 526 -7.94 -22.72 -30.23
CA GLY A 526 -8.40 -22.96 -31.61
C GLY A 526 -9.84 -22.53 -31.86
#